data_AF-A0A951CRE5-F1
#
_entry.id   AF-A0A951CRE5-F1
#
_cell.length_a   1.000
_cell.length_b   1.000
_cell.length_c   1.000
_cell.angle_alpha   90.00
_cell.angle_beta   90.00
_cell.angle_gamma   90.00
#
_symmetry.space_group_name_H-M   'P 1'
#
loop_
_entity.id
_entity.type
_entity.pdbx_description
1 polymer ?
#
loop_
_entity_poly.entity_id
_entity_poly.type
_entity_poly.pdbx_seq_one_letter_code
_entity_poly.pdbx_strand_id
1 'polypeptide(L)'
;MPHTKDDFPNQDVRVTEQFLSEHDTLIAWLAFSLVEAMQSNRAVDRDAGEALGALIKTYRTLQSGLIYETRPQNPYAASIQQALKEAIGDISKRLAEKTGLQTLRDSDVLGSLVFFQRLQIQHDNGRPRGRAFYDFLREMFPMPAQTELLV
;
A
#
# COMPACT_ATOMS: atom_id res chain seq x y z
N MET A 1 -13.43 -1.72 18.59
CA MET A 1 -12.69 -1.26 19.79
C MET A 1 -12.14 0.11 19.46
N PRO A 2 -12.09 1.07 20.39
CA PRO A 2 -11.39 2.33 20.14
C PRO A 2 -9.89 2.06 19.96
N HIS A 3 -9.32 2.51 18.84
CA HIS A 3 -7.87 2.48 18.64
C HIS A 3 -7.22 3.63 19.40
N THR A 4 -6.10 3.36 20.05
CA THR A 4 -5.22 4.33 20.67
C THR A 4 -4.06 4.67 19.74
N LYS A 5 -3.33 5.74 20.04
CA LYS A 5 -2.18 6.16 19.20
C LYS A 5 -1.16 5.03 19.05
N ASP A 6 -0.91 4.28 20.12
CA ASP A 6 0.10 3.21 20.17
C ASP A 6 -0.25 2.00 19.29
N ASP A 7 -1.50 1.87 18.85
CA ASP A 7 -1.92 0.83 17.92
C ASP A 7 -1.39 1.07 16.48
N PHE A 8 -0.92 2.29 16.19
CA PHE A 8 -0.42 2.67 14.88
C PHE A 8 1.11 2.72 14.85
N PRO A 9 1.79 1.74 14.23
CA PRO A 9 3.23 1.81 14.02
C PRO A 9 3.59 2.92 13.02
N ASN A 10 4.88 3.25 12.93
CA ASN A 10 5.41 4.23 11.97
C ASN A 10 4.83 5.66 12.16
N GLN A 11 4.71 6.10 13.42
CA GLN A 11 4.18 7.44 13.76
C GLN A 11 5.11 8.58 13.36
N ASP A 12 6.41 8.30 13.18
CA ASP A 12 7.42 9.21 12.67
C ASP A 12 7.15 9.60 11.20
N VAL A 13 6.46 8.75 10.43
CA VAL A 13 6.09 9.04 9.05
C VAL A 13 4.85 9.94 9.03
N ARG A 14 5.03 11.19 8.60
CA ARG A 14 3.93 12.16 8.50
C ARG A 14 3.13 11.91 7.22
N VAL A 15 1.86 11.56 7.39
CA VAL A 15 0.87 11.42 6.32
C VAL A 15 -0.21 12.47 6.59
N THR A 16 -0.14 13.58 5.86
CA THR A 16 -1.09 14.71 5.97
C THR A 16 -2.11 14.66 4.85
N GLU A 17 -3.21 15.41 4.96
CA GLU A 17 -4.16 15.58 3.84
C GLU A 17 -3.48 16.12 2.58
N GLN A 18 -2.56 17.07 2.74
CA GLN A 18 -1.73 17.57 1.64
C GLN A 18 -0.92 16.45 0.99
N PHE A 19 -0.26 15.59 1.77
CA PHE A 19 0.46 14.44 1.24
C PHE A 19 -0.46 13.52 0.42
N LEU A 20 -1.67 13.23 0.95
CA LEU A 20 -2.63 12.39 0.25
C LEU A 20 -3.09 13.03 -1.06
N SER A 21 -3.34 14.34 -1.07
CA SER A 21 -3.73 15.08 -2.27
C SER A 21 -2.61 15.14 -3.31
N GLU A 22 -1.36 15.30 -2.89
CA GLU A 22 -0.20 15.34 -3.80
C GLU A 22 0.13 13.98 -4.42
N HIS A 23 -0.28 12.89 -3.77
CA HIS A 23 0.04 11.51 -4.17
C HIS A 23 -1.22 10.69 -4.48
N ASP A 24 -2.32 11.34 -4.85
CA ASP A 24 -3.62 10.73 -5.10
C ASP A 24 -3.55 9.57 -6.11
N THR A 25 -2.78 9.75 -7.17
CA THR A 25 -2.61 8.82 -8.29
C THR A 25 -1.85 7.58 -7.83
N LEU A 26 -0.78 7.76 -7.04
CA LEU A 26 -0.03 6.65 -6.45
C LEU A 26 -0.92 5.87 -5.47
N ILE A 27 -1.66 6.58 -4.61
CA ILE A 27 -2.55 5.96 -3.64
C ILE A 27 -3.64 5.16 -4.36
N ALA A 28 -4.31 5.74 -5.34
CA ALA A 28 -5.33 5.04 -6.12
C ALA A 28 -4.74 3.79 -6.80
N TRP A 29 -3.58 3.93 -7.47
CA TRP A 29 -2.91 2.82 -8.13
C TRP A 29 -2.59 1.66 -7.17
N LEU A 30 -2.00 1.97 -6.01
CA LEU A 30 -1.69 0.96 -5.00
C LEU A 30 -2.95 0.35 -4.38
N ALA A 31 -4.01 1.12 -4.17
CA ALA A 31 -5.28 0.61 -3.68
C ALA A 31 -5.86 -0.43 -4.64
N PHE A 32 -5.86 -0.15 -5.95
CA PHE A 32 -6.32 -1.10 -6.97
C PHE A 32 -5.48 -2.37 -6.97
N SER A 33 -4.15 -2.25 -6.99
CA SER A 33 -3.26 -3.42 -6.95
C SER A 33 -3.43 -4.25 -5.67
N LEU A 34 -3.67 -3.60 -4.53
CA LEU A 34 -3.94 -4.29 -3.27
C LEU A 34 -5.27 -5.06 -3.31
N VAL A 35 -6.35 -4.42 -3.77
CA VAL A 35 -7.66 -5.07 -3.92
C VAL A 35 -7.59 -6.25 -4.88
N GLU A 36 -6.99 -6.07 -6.06
CA GLU A 36 -6.82 -7.12 -7.08
C GLU A 36 -6.01 -8.31 -6.53
N ALA A 37 -4.89 -8.05 -5.86
CA ALA A 37 -4.04 -9.10 -5.28
C ALA A 37 -4.77 -9.86 -4.17
N MET A 38 -5.50 -9.15 -3.30
CA MET A 38 -6.30 -9.77 -2.26
C MET A 38 -7.47 -10.59 -2.83
N GLN A 39 -8.11 -10.10 -3.88
CA GLN A 39 -9.23 -10.79 -4.54
C GLN A 39 -8.75 -12.07 -5.23
N SER A 40 -7.71 -11.98 -6.05
CA SER A 40 -7.18 -13.09 -6.86
C SER A 40 -6.73 -14.27 -6.01
N ASN A 41 -6.12 -13.98 -4.85
CA ASN A 41 -5.61 -15.00 -3.94
C ASN A 41 -6.58 -15.37 -2.81
N ARG A 42 -7.77 -14.75 -2.77
CA ARG A 42 -8.72 -14.84 -1.64
C ARG A 42 -8.06 -14.53 -0.28
N ALA A 43 -7.12 -13.60 -0.30
CA ALA A 43 -6.37 -13.20 0.88
C ALA A 43 -7.26 -12.43 1.87
N VAL A 44 -6.88 -12.48 3.13
CA VAL A 44 -7.58 -11.85 4.25
C VAL A 44 -6.82 -10.62 4.74
N ASP A 45 -7.45 -9.81 5.59
CA ASP A 45 -6.89 -8.53 6.06
C ASP A 45 -5.52 -8.70 6.74
N ARG A 46 -5.30 -9.83 7.43
CA ARG A 46 -4.02 -10.16 8.07
C ARG A 46 -2.88 -10.38 7.06
N ASP A 47 -3.17 -10.97 5.90
CA ASP A 47 -2.18 -11.19 4.84
C ASP A 47 -1.72 -9.84 4.26
N ALA A 48 -2.67 -8.91 4.07
CA ALA A 48 -2.37 -7.55 3.64
C ALA A 48 -1.55 -6.79 4.69
N GLY A 49 -1.90 -6.91 5.97
CA GLY A 49 -1.12 -6.32 7.06
C GLY A 49 0.34 -6.80 7.11
N GLU A 50 0.57 -8.11 6.94
CA GLU A 50 1.91 -8.70 6.88
C GLU A 50 2.70 -8.19 5.65
N ALA A 51 2.07 -8.14 4.48
CA ALA A 51 2.68 -7.64 3.25
C ALA A 51 3.07 -6.16 3.34
N LEU A 52 2.16 -5.31 3.84
CA LEU A 52 2.40 -3.89 4.07
C LEU A 52 3.54 -3.68 5.07
N GLY A 53 3.56 -4.45 6.17
CA GLY A 53 4.64 -4.39 7.16
C GLY A 53 6.01 -4.74 6.56
N ALA A 54 6.09 -5.78 5.73
CA ALA A 54 7.33 -6.16 5.05
C ALA A 54 7.81 -5.10 4.04
N LEU A 55 6.89 -4.49 3.29
CA LEU A 55 7.21 -3.40 2.36
C LEU A 55 7.68 -2.15 3.10
N ILE A 56 6.98 -1.74 4.16
CA ILE A 56 7.39 -0.59 4.98
C ILE A 56 8.81 -0.79 5.51
N LYS A 57 9.14 -1.98 6.03
CA LYS A 57 10.48 -2.29 6.50
C LYS A 57 11.52 -2.19 5.38
N THR A 58 11.18 -2.67 4.19
CA THR A 58 12.04 -2.60 2.99
C THR A 58 12.30 -1.14 2.57
N TYR A 59 11.26 -0.31 2.51
CA TYR A 59 11.41 1.11 2.13
C TYR A 59 12.13 1.94 3.19
N ARG A 60 11.99 1.61 4.47
CA ARG A 60 12.81 2.22 5.53
C ARG A 60 14.30 1.93 5.36
N THR A 61 14.67 0.70 4.99
CA THR A 61 16.08 0.37 4.74
C THR A 61 16.61 1.07 3.49
N LEU A 62 15.80 1.18 2.43
CA LEU A 62 16.15 1.93 1.23
C LEU A 62 16.41 3.41 1.52
N GLN A 63 15.60 4.04 2.37
CA GLN A 63 15.85 5.43 2.82
C GLN A 63 17.20 5.61 3.53
N SER A 64 17.68 4.58 4.24
CA SER A 64 19.01 4.58 4.86
C SER A 64 20.16 4.18 3.93
N GLY A 65 19.88 3.93 2.64
CA GLY A 65 20.85 3.46 1.64
C GLY A 65 21.17 1.96 1.71
N LEU A 66 20.39 1.19 2.48
CA LEU A 66 20.56 -0.26 2.63
C LEU A 66 19.58 -0.99 1.71
N ILE A 67 20.12 -1.75 0.76
CA ILE A 67 19.31 -2.59 -0.14
C ILE A 67 19.01 -3.91 0.58
N TYR A 68 18.09 -3.87 1.53
CA TYR A 68 17.59 -5.05 2.22
C TYR A 68 16.11 -5.27 1.90
N GLU A 69 15.77 -6.46 1.39
CA GLU A 69 14.38 -6.85 1.15
C GLU A 69 13.89 -7.74 2.29
N THR A 70 12.81 -7.31 2.95
CA THR A 70 12.08 -8.19 3.89
C THR A 70 10.99 -8.92 3.11
N ARG A 71 10.97 -10.26 3.16
CA ARG A 71 9.93 -11.08 2.52
C ARG A 71 9.05 -11.77 3.57
N PRO A 72 7.71 -11.70 3.47
CA PRO A 72 6.79 -12.50 4.25
C PRO A 72 7.06 -14.00 4.09
N GLN A 73 6.89 -14.77 5.15
CA GLN A 73 6.90 -16.25 5.07
C GLN A 73 5.55 -16.78 4.59
N ASN A 74 4.47 -16.05 4.88
CA ASN A 74 3.13 -16.35 4.41
C ASN A 74 3.03 -16.14 2.89
N PRO A 75 2.66 -17.18 2.11
CA PRO A 75 2.61 -17.08 0.65
C PRO A 75 1.56 -16.06 0.15
N TYR A 76 0.46 -15.87 0.88
CA TYR A 76 -0.55 -14.86 0.51
C TYR A 76 0.00 -13.45 0.67
N ALA A 77 0.66 -13.18 1.80
CA ALA A 77 1.32 -11.91 2.04
C ALA A 77 2.48 -11.66 1.06
N ALA A 78 3.26 -12.69 0.72
CA ALA A 78 4.34 -12.60 -0.26
C ALA A 78 3.79 -12.26 -1.66
N SER A 79 2.65 -12.84 -2.06
CA SER A 79 2.01 -12.51 -3.33
C SER A 79 1.48 -11.07 -3.36
N ILE A 80 0.85 -10.59 -2.28
CA ILE A 80 0.42 -9.19 -2.15
C ILE A 80 1.63 -8.25 -2.21
N GLN A 81 2.72 -8.57 -1.50
CA GLN A 81 3.95 -7.80 -1.55
C GLN A 81 4.47 -7.69 -2.98
N GLN A 82 4.53 -8.80 -3.70
CA GLN A 82 5.04 -8.82 -5.07
C GLN A 82 4.18 -7.97 -6.01
N ALA A 83 2.85 -8.08 -5.93
CA ALA A 83 1.92 -7.28 -6.72
C ALA A 83 2.09 -5.78 -6.44
N LEU A 84 2.25 -5.38 -5.18
CA LEU A 84 2.50 -3.98 -4.82
C LEU A 84 3.86 -3.48 -5.32
N LYS A 85 4.92 -4.30 -5.29
CA LYS A 85 6.23 -3.91 -5.86
C LYS A 85 6.14 -3.67 -7.37
N GLU A 86 5.44 -4.56 -8.08
CA GLU A 86 5.20 -4.40 -9.52
C GLU A 86 4.42 -3.11 -9.79
N ALA A 87 3.35 -2.87 -9.03
CA ALA A 87 2.56 -1.64 -9.13
C ALA A 87 3.40 -0.37 -8.91
N ILE A 88 4.27 -0.35 -7.89
CA ILE A 88 5.19 0.77 -7.62
C ILE A 88 6.17 0.96 -8.78
N GLY A 89 6.73 -0.12 -9.32
CA GLY A 89 7.61 -0.06 -10.48
C GLY A 89 6.92 0.50 -11.72
N ASP A 90 5.70 0.06 -11.98
CA ASP A 90 4.92 0.46 -13.16
C ASP A 90 4.48 1.92 -13.08
N ILE A 91 3.96 2.39 -11.94
CA ILE A 91 3.58 3.80 -11.80
C ILE A 91 4.81 4.71 -11.84
N SER A 92 5.94 4.28 -11.28
CA SER A 92 7.20 5.04 -11.36
C SER A 92 7.66 5.24 -12.81
N LYS A 93 7.59 4.18 -13.65
CA LYS A 93 7.89 4.29 -15.08
C LYS A 93 6.93 5.25 -15.79
N ARG A 94 5.63 5.14 -15.56
CA ARG A 94 4.61 6.02 -16.16
C ARG A 94 4.81 7.49 -15.78
N LEU A 95 5.15 7.77 -14.53
CA LEU A 95 5.43 9.13 -14.06
C LEU A 95 6.70 9.69 -14.69
N ALA A 96 7.75 8.87 -14.82
CA ALA A 96 8.98 9.26 -15.50
C ALA A 96 8.74 9.58 -16.99
N GLU A 97 7.92 8.78 -17.68
CA GLU A 97 7.52 9.01 -19.07
C GLU A 97 6.70 10.29 -19.25
N LYS A 98 5.74 10.57 -18.34
CA LYS A 98 4.88 11.76 -18.41
C LYS A 98 5.62 13.07 -18.05
N THR A 99 6.51 13.04 -17.06
CA THR A 99 7.12 14.26 -16.50
C THR A 99 8.56 14.51 -16.94
N GLY A 100 9.24 13.51 -17.49
CA GLY A 100 10.63 13.60 -17.98
C GLY A 100 11.70 13.86 -16.92
N LEU A 101 11.34 14.10 -15.65
CA LEU A 101 12.26 14.61 -14.62
C LEU A 101 12.04 14.01 -13.22
N GLN A 102 10.82 13.61 -12.84
CA GLN A 102 10.55 13.14 -11.47
C GLN A 102 10.43 11.62 -11.40
N THR A 103 11.40 10.99 -10.74
CA THR A 103 11.28 9.62 -10.25
C THR A 103 10.49 9.63 -8.94
N LEU A 104 9.66 8.61 -8.75
CA LEU A 104 8.92 8.41 -7.51
C LEU A 104 9.92 8.22 -6.35
N ARG A 105 9.84 9.06 -5.30
CA ARG A 105 10.79 8.99 -4.18
C ARG A 105 10.41 7.86 -3.22
N ASP A 106 11.42 7.20 -2.64
CA ASP A 106 11.20 6.16 -1.63
C ASP A 106 10.39 6.66 -0.42
N SER A 107 10.53 7.95 -0.07
CA SER A 107 9.71 8.61 0.98
C SER A 107 8.23 8.67 0.64
N ASP A 108 7.90 8.88 -0.62
CA ASP A 108 6.52 9.01 -1.09
C ASP A 108 5.85 7.62 -1.11
N VAL A 109 6.62 6.60 -1.50
CA VAL A 109 6.20 5.20 -1.40
C VAL A 109 6.02 4.80 0.05
N LEU A 110 6.98 5.10 0.93
CA LEU A 110 6.88 4.80 2.36
C LEU A 110 5.65 5.45 2.99
N GLY A 111 5.41 6.74 2.71
CA GLY A 111 4.24 7.47 3.21
C GLY A 111 2.92 6.81 2.77
N SER A 112 2.84 6.41 1.51
CA SER A 112 1.65 5.73 0.95
C SER A 112 1.44 4.34 1.56
N LEU A 113 2.49 3.56 1.76
CA LEU A 113 2.40 2.25 2.43
C LEU A 113 1.98 2.38 3.89
N VAL A 114 2.50 3.37 4.62
CA VAL A 114 2.10 3.66 6.00
C VAL A 114 0.64 4.13 6.06
N PHE A 115 0.18 4.90 5.08
CA PHE A 115 -1.24 5.24 4.97
C PHE A 115 -2.13 3.99 4.87
N PHE A 116 -1.81 3.05 3.97
CA PHE A 116 -2.56 1.79 3.87
C PHE A 116 -2.47 0.92 5.12
N GLN A 117 -1.32 0.89 5.81
CA GLN A 117 -1.21 0.18 7.07
C GLN A 117 -2.13 0.77 8.15
N ARG A 118 -2.24 2.10 8.22
CA ARG A 118 -3.14 2.77 9.17
C ARG A 118 -4.61 2.47 8.83
N LEU A 119 -4.98 2.48 7.54
CA LEU A 119 -6.31 2.07 7.10
C LEU A 119 -6.59 0.60 7.44
N GLN A 120 -5.62 -0.29 7.23
CA GLN A 120 -5.75 -1.70 7.56
C GLN A 120 -6.03 -1.89 9.05
N ILE A 121 -5.30 -1.20 9.92
CA ILE A 121 -5.53 -1.25 11.37
C ILE A 121 -6.92 -0.70 11.74
N GLN A 122 -7.36 0.40 11.14
CA GLN A 122 -8.67 1.02 11.41
C GLN A 122 -9.85 0.17 10.96
N HIS A 123 -9.69 -0.58 9.86
CA HIS A 123 -10.78 -1.33 9.24
C HIS A 123 -10.67 -2.86 9.42
N ASP A 124 -9.63 -3.35 10.08
CA ASP A 124 -9.55 -4.75 10.52
C ASP A 124 -10.46 -4.98 11.73
N ASN A 125 -11.39 -5.92 11.60
CA ASN A 125 -12.31 -6.29 12.67
C ASN A 125 -11.74 -7.35 13.64
N GLY A 126 -10.46 -7.70 13.50
CA GLY A 126 -9.71 -8.64 14.32
C GLY A 126 -9.99 -10.11 14.02
N ARG A 127 -10.93 -10.42 13.12
CA ARG A 127 -11.32 -11.80 12.82
C ARG A 127 -10.21 -12.52 12.06
N PRO A 128 -9.90 -13.79 12.39
CA PRO A 128 -8.83 -14.54 11.70
C PRO A 128 -8.97 -14.64 10.18
N ARG A 129 -10.20 -14.55 9.66
CA ARG A 129 -10.51 -14.55 8.22
C ARG A 129 -11.29 -13.30 7.80
N GLY A 130 -11.09 -12.20 8.52
CA GLY A 130 -11.71 -10.91 8.23
C GLY A 130 -11.30 -10.39 6.86
N ARG A 131 -12.26 -9.79 6.16
CA ARG A 131 -12.04 -9.08 4.88
C ARG A 131 -12.66 -7.68 4.94
N ALA A 132 -12.79 -7.11 6.13
CA ALA A 132 -13.43 -5.82 6.35
C ALA A 132 -12.57 -4.68 5.80
N PHE A 133 -11.25 -4.77 5.91
CA PHE A 133 -10.35 -3.83 5.26
C PHE A 133 -10.40 -3.97 3.73
N TYR A 134 -10.43 -5.20 3.21
CA TYR A 134 -10.65 -5.44 1.78
C TYR A 134 -11.97 -4.82 1.28
N ASP A 135 -13.08 -5.06 1.98
CA ASP A 135 -14.39 -4.53 1.61
C ASP A 135 -14.39 -3.00 1.64
N PHE A 136 -13.79 -2.40 2.68
CA PHE A 136 -13.59 -0.95 2.77
C PHE A 136 -12.78 -0.39 1.59
N LEU A 137 -11.65 -1.01 1.23
CA LEU A 137 -10.84 -0.54 0.11
C LEU A 137 -11.62 -0.57 -1.21
N ARG A 138 -12.40 -1.63 -1.43
CA ARG A 138 -13.22 -1.78 -2.64
C ARG A 138 -14.33 -0.72 -2.75
N GLU A 139 -14.88 -0.30 -1.62
CA GLU A 139 -15.90 0.75 -1.56
C GLU A 139 -15.29 2.15 -1.70
N MET A 140 -14.13 2.38 -1.08
CA MET A 140 -13.46 3.68 -1.05
C MET A 140 -12.72 4.00 -2.37
N PHE A 141 -12.14 2.97 -2.99
CA PHE A 141 -11.41 3.07 -4.24
C PHE A 141 -12.12 2.19 -5.28
N PRO A 142 -13.28 2.64 -5.79
CA PRO A 142 -14.00 1.88 -6.80
C PRO A 142 -13.10 1.72 -8.03
N MET A 143 -12.95 0.48 -8.47
CA MET A 143 -12.11 0.17 -9.62
C MET A 143 -12.64 0.96 -10.83
N PRO A 144 -11.86 1.88 -11.42
CA PRO A 144 -12.31 2.63 -12.58
C PRO A 144 -12.64 1.64 -13.68
N ALA A 145 -13.66 1.95 -14.49
CA ALA A 145 -13.82 1.27 -15.76
C ALA A 145 -12.47 1.40 -16.49
N GLN A 146 -11.97 0.32 -17.10
CA GLN A 146 -10.59 0.18 -17.63
C GLN A 146 -10.14 1.32 -18.57
N THR A 147 -11.04 2.19 -18.99
CA THR A 147 -10.85 3.40 -19.78
C THR A 147 -10.23 4.59 -19.01
N GLU A 148 -10.42 4.72 -17.69
CA GLU A 148 -10.04 5.96 -16.96
C GLU A 148 -8.60 5.95 -16.39
N LEU A 149 -7.92 4.81 -16.36
CA LEU A 149 -6.52 4.69 -15.90
C LEU A 149 -5.48 5.12 -16.96
N LEU A 150 -5.95 5.60 -18.12
CA LEU A 150 -5.13 5.99 -19.27
C LEU A 150 -5.17 7.49 -19.58
N VAL A 151 -5.77 8.31 -18.72
CA VAL A 151 -5.74 9.77 -18.86
C VAL A 151 -4.63 10.36 -17.98
#